data_AF-A0A2I0WHQ5-F1
#
_entry.id   AF-A0A2I0WHQ5-F1
#
_cell.length_a   1.000
_cell.length_b   1.000
_cell.length_c   1.000
_cell.angle_alpha   90.00
_cell.angle_beta   90.00
_cell.angle_gamma   90.00
#
_symmetry.space_group_name_H-M   'P 1'
#
loop_
_entity.id
_entity.type
_entity.pdbx_description
1 polymer ?
#
loop_
_entity_poly.entity_id
_entity_poly.type
_entity_poly.pdbx_seq_one_letter_code
_entity_poly.pdbx_strand_id
1 'polypeptide(L)'
;MLEITSSHLSLATEGSEKEAEEKNRCVTNFDCNVCFDIAKETIVTSCGHLFCWPCLYPWLHVHSDHKECPVCKRGVNEVNITSIYGSGKLN
;
A
#
# COMPACT_ATOMS: atom_id res chain seq x y z
N MET A 1 -40.31 12.72 23.32
CA MET A 1 -39.35 12.34 22.26
C MET A 1 -38.62 13.62 21.91
N LEU A 2 -37.30 13.63 22.06
CA LEU A 2 -36.46 14.81 22.34
C LEU A 2 -36.90 16.14 21.68
N GLU A 3 -36.90 17.16 22.52
CA GLU A 3 -37.47 18.49 22.33
C GLU A 3 -36.40 19.54 21.93
N ILE A 4 -36.81 20.51 21.09
CA ILE A 4 -36.61 21.98 21.23
C ILE A 4 -35.15 22.53 21.12
N THR A 5 -34.76 23.64 20.47
CA THR A 5 -35.28 24.67 19.54
C THR A 5 -34.07 25.50 19.06
N SER A 6 -34.22 26.19 17.92
CA SER A 6 -33.46 27.38 17.51
C SER A 6 -33.00 28.32 18.66
N SER A 7 -31.72 28.70 18.70
CA SER A 7 -31.18 30.03 19.09
C SER A 7 -29.65 30.09 19.06
N HIS A 8 -29.13 31.11 18.39
CA HIS A 8 -27.84 31.82 18.53
C HIS A 8 -26.78 31.37 19.57
N LEU A 9 -25.51 31.43 19.13
CA LEU A 9 -24.38 32.21 19.71
C LEU A 9 -23.12 31.42 20.06
N SER A 10 -22.01 32.02 19.60
CA SER A 10 -20.60 31.69 19.66
C SER A 10 -20.03 31.45 21.06
N LEU A 11 -19.06 30.54 21.19
CA LEU A 11 -18.00 30.69 22.19
C LEU A 11 -16.63 30.41 21.55
N ALA A 12 -15.74 31.38 21.73
CA ALA A 12 -14.33 31.29 21.43
C ALA A 12 -13.67 30.19 22.27
N THR A 13 -12.81 29.39 21.65
CA THR A 13 -11.73 28.69 22.35
C THR A 13 -10.43 29.00 21.64
N GLU A 14 -9.56 29.67 22.38
CA GLU A 14 -8.21 30.06 22.02
C GLU A 14 -7.31 28.81 21.94
N GLY A 15 -6.47 28.72 20.91
CA GLY A 15 -5.27 27.88 20.88
C GLY A 15 -5.42 26.42 20.46
N SER A 16 -5.05 26.11 19.20
CA SER A 16 -3.85 25.33 18.88
C SER A 16 -3.79 25.14 17.36
N GLU A 17 -2.71 25.63 16.77
CA GLU A 17 -2.39 25.58 15.34
C GLU A 17 -2.44 24.14 14.83
N LYS A 18 -3.17 23.90 13.71
CA LYS A 18 -2.89 22.92 12.64
C LYS A 18 -4.02 22.94 11.60
N GLU A 19 -3.93 23.92 10.70
CA GLU A 19 -4.62 23.88 9.41
C GLU A 19 -3.58 23.68 8.30
N ALA A 20 -4.01 23.10 7.17
CA ALA A 20 -3.26 22.60 6.00
C ALA A 20 -2.85 21.12 6.14
N GLU A 21 -3.28 20.17 5.31
CA GLU A 21 -3.90 20.28 3.99
C GLU A 21 -4.55 18.93 3.67
N GLU A 22 -5.86 18.93 3.49
CA GLU A 22 -6.59 17.82 2.89
C GLU A 22 -6.27 17.76 1.39
N LYS A 23 -5.14 17.13 1.04
CA LYS A 23 -4.93 16.58 -0.30
C LYS A 23 -5.06 15.07 -0.19
N ASN A 24 -6.29 14.61 -0.41
CA ASN A 24 -6.63 13.23 -0.68
C ASN A 24 -5.92 12.74 -1.96
N ARG A 25 -4.61 12.47 -1.88
CA ARG A 25 -3.99 11.48 -2.76
C ARG A 25 -4.35 10.15 -2.16
N CYS A 26 -5.10 9.33 -2.89
CA CYS A 26 -5.15 7.90 -2.57
C CYS A 26 -3.72 7.37 -2.74
N VAL A 27 -2.94 7.37 -1.66
CA VAL A 27 -1.67 6.69 -1.63
C VAL A 27 -2.03 5.21 -1.60
N THR A 28 -2.13 4.59 -2.77
CA THR A 28 -2.20 3.14 -2.87
C THR A 28 -0.86 2.63 -2.35
N ASN A 29 -0.84 2.09 -1.14
CA ASN A 29 0.36 1.47 -0.61
C ASN A 29 0.72 0.28 -1.50
N PHE A 30 1.99 0.16 -1.87
CA PHE A 30 2.49 -0.97 -2.63
C PHE A 30 2.71 -2.15 -1.68
N ASP A 31 1.63 -2.78 -1.23
CA ASP A 31 1.70 -3.83 -0.21
C ASP A 31 2.15 -5.18 -0.81
N CYS A 32 3.02 -5.88 -0.08
CA CYS A 32 3.50 -7.20 -0.45
C CYS A 32 2.46 -8.27 -0.11
N ASN A 33 2.10 -9.11 -1.09
CA ASN A 33 1.13 -10.20 -0.93
C ASN A 33 1.65 -11.42 -0.13
N VAL A 34 2.83 -11.31 0.51
CA VAL A 34 3.42 -12.37 1.34
C VAL A 34 3.60 -11.90 2.78
N CYS A 35 4.20 -10.73 2.99
CA CYS A 35 4.41 -10.19 4.34
C CYS A 35 3.36 -9.18 4.79
N PHE A 36 2.46 -8.75 3.90
CA PHE A 36 1.39 -7.78 4.16
C PHE A 36 1.88 -6.44 4.73
N ASP A 37 3.11 -6.07 4.39
CA ASP A 37 3.74 -4.79 4.71
C ASP A 37 4.11 -4.09 3.38
N ILE A 38 4.50 -2.82 3.45
CA ILE A 38 4.99 -2.06 2.31
C ILE A 38 6.13 -2.84 1.66
N ALA A 39 5.99 -3.09 0.36
CA ALA A 39 6.95 -3.87 -0.38
C ALA A 39 8.33 -3.19 -0.39
N LYS A 40 9.35 -3.94 0.02
CA LYS A 40 10.76 -3.56 -0.05
C LYS A 40 11.36 -4.21 -1.27
N GLU A 41 12.15 -3.47 -2.04
CA GLU A 41 12.63 -3.95 -3.34
C GLU A 41 11.44 -4.44 -4.18
N THR A 42 10.43 -3.58 -4.30
CA THR A 42 9.13 -3.90 -4.87
C THR A 42 9.28 -4.44 -6.27
N ILE A 43 8.76 -5.66 -6.46
CA ILE A 43 8.68 -6.30 -7.76
C ILE A 43 7.23 -6.57 -8.12
N VAL A 44 6.95 -6.56 -9.43
CA VAL A 44 5.67 -6.95 -9.99
C VAL A 44 5.90 -8.12 -10.94
N THR A 45 5.14 -9.18 -10.71
CA THR A 45 5.10 -10.34 -11.61
C THR A 45 4.31 -10.01 -12.87
N SER A 46 4.50 -10.76 -13.95
CA SER A 46 3.73 -10.58 -15.21
C SER A 46 2.21 -10.73 -15.04
N CYS A 47 1.76 -11.35 -13.95
CA CYS A 47 0.35 -11.47 -13.60
C CYS A 47 -0.21 -10.26 -12.83
N GLY A 48 0.63 -9.28 -12.48
CA GLY A 48 0.25 -8.02 -11.83
C GLY A 48 0.34 -8.00 -10.31
N HIS A 49 0.66 -9.12 -9.64
CA HIS A 49 0.78 -9.16 -8.18
C HIS A 49 2.15 -8.65 -7.70
N LEU A 50 2.11 -7.93 -6.57
CA LEU A 50 3.25 -7.25 -5.96
C LEU A 50 3.80 -8.01 -4.76
N PHE A 51 5.13 -8.00 -4.64
CA PHE A 51 5.85 -8.64 -3.54
C PHE A 51 7.11 -7.85 -3.20
N CYS A 52 7.67 -8.08 -2.01
CA CYS A 52 9.08 -7.82 -1.77
C CYS A 52 9.91 -8.85 -2.54
N TRP A 53 11.02 -8.45 -3.15
CA TRP A 53 12.01 -9.40 -3.67
C TRP A 53 12.44 -10.46 -2.63
N PRO A 54 12.81 -10.12 -1.38
CA PRO A 54 13.16 -11.12 -0.36
C PRO A 54 12.00 -12.05 0.05
N CYS A 55 10.75 -11.68 -0.24
CA CYS A 55 9.60 -12.55 -0.01
C CYS A 55 9.34 -13.49 -1.19
N LEU A 56 9.44 -12.99 -2.43
CA LEU A 56 9.17 -13.82 -3.61
C LEU A 56 10.33 -14.79 -3.90
N TYR A 57 11.58 -14.40 -3.66
CA TYR A 57 12.73 -15.22 -4.01
C TYR A 57 12.71 -16.62 -3.33
N PRO A 58 12.56 -16.74 -1.99
CA PRO A 58 12.47 -18.05 -1.35
C PRO A 58 11.25 -18.86 -1.81
N TRP A 59 10.15 -18.17 -2.14
CA TRP A 59 8.95 -18.83 -2.67
C TRP A 59 9.25 -19.57 -3.98
N LEU A 60 9.97 -18.92 -4.90
CA LEU A 60 10.28 -19.48 -6.22
C LEU A 60 11.42 -20.52 -6.20
N HIS A 61 12.28 -20.52 -5.18
CA HIS A 61 13.51 -21.30 -5.17
C HIS A 61 13.58 -22.37 -4.08
N VAL A 62 12.82 -22.23 -2.99
CA VAL A 62 12.92 -23.09 -1.81
C VAL A 62 11.60 -23.77 -1.49
N HIS A 63 10.48 -23.06 -1.63
CA HIS A 63 9.18 -23.54 -1.14
C HIS A 63 8.27 -24.12 -2.22
N SER A 64 8.61 -23.99 -3.50
CA SER A 64 7.75 -24.42 -4.60
C SER A 64 8.54 -25.15 -5.69
N ASP A 65 8.10 -26.35 -6.02
CA ASP A 65 8.60 -27.11 -7.18
C ASP A 65 8.19 -26.45 -8.51
N HIS A 66 7.17 -25.59 -8.46
CA HIS A 66 6.66 -24.83 -9.59
C HIS A 66 6.87 -23.34 -9.36
N LYS A 67 7.59 -22.67 -10.27
CA LYS A 67 7.83 -21.22 -10.21
C LYS A 67 6.52 -20.47 -10.49
N GLU A 68 5.68 -20.30 -9.47
CA GLU A 68 4.30 -19.78 -9.58
C GLU A 68 4.03 -18.62 -8.63
N CYS A 69 3.10 -17.75 -9.03
CA CYS A 69 2.66 -16.63 -8.23
C CYS A 69 1.96 -17.13 -6.94
N PRO A 70 2.35 -16.66 -5.74
CA PRO A 70 1.69 -17.03 -4.49
C PRO A 70 0.17 -16.80 -4.50
N VAL A 71 -0.29 -15.76 -5.22
CA VAL A 71 -1.70 -15.32 -5.25
C VAL A 71 -2.52 -16.10 -6.29
N CYS A 72 -2.16 -16.02 -7.57
CA CYS A 72 -3.00 -16.55 -8.66
C CYS A 72 -2.47 -17.82 -9.33
N LYS A 73 -1.35 -18.37 -8.83
CA LYS A 73 -0.71 -19.61 -9.33
C LYS A 73 -0.24 -19.56 -10.79
N ARG A 74 -0.28 -18.41 -11.45
CA ARG A 74 0.30 -18.25 -12.79
C ARG A 74 1.83 -18.39 -12.71
N GLY A 75 2.43 -19.04 -13.70
CA GLY A 75 3.87 -19.16 -13.82
C GLY A 75 4.58 -17.80 -13.75
N VAL A 76 5.63 -17.74 -12.94
CA VAL A 76 6.52 -16.59 -12.77
C VAL A 76 7.84 -16.92 -13.46
N ASN A 77 8.16 -16.12 -14.48
CA ASN A 77 9.48 -16.15 -15.09
C ASN A 77 10.30 -15.01 -14.50
N GLU A 78 11.44 -15.33 -13.88
CA GLU A 78 12.34 -14.35 -13.25
C GLU A 78 12.83 -13.27 -14.21
N VAL A 79 12.98 -13.59 -15.50
CA VAL A 79 13.36 -12.63 -16.55
C VAL A 79 12.26 -11.58 -16.77
N ASN A 80 11.01 -11.90 -16.44
CA ASN A 80 9.84 -11.05 -16.62
C ASN A 80 9.41 -10.34 -15.32
N ILE A 81 10.28 -10.34 -14.30
CA ILE A 81 10.03 -9.61 -13.06
C ILE A 81 10.43 -8.15 -13.26
N THR A 82 9.47 -7.25 -13.04
CA THR A 82 9.69 -5.81 -13.18
C THR A 82 9.88 -5.18 -11.81
N SER A 83 11.07 -4.65 -11.54
CA SER A 83 11.32 -3.83 -10.35
C SER A 83 10.70 -2.45 -10.51
N ILE A 84 9.96 -1.99 -9.51
CA ILE A 84 9.41 -0.63 -9.48
C ILE A 84 10.25 0.21 -8.52
N TYR A 85 10.99 1.17 -9.07
CA TYR A 85 11.65 2.20 -8.28
C TYR A 85 10.81 3.47 -8.33
N GLY A 86 10.24 3.86 -7.20
CA GLY A 86 9.52 5.12 -7.09
C GLY A 86 10.49 6.29 -7.19
N SER A 87 10.32 7.15 -8.20
CA SER A 87 10.91 8.49 -8.23
C SER A 87 10.06 9.44 -7.37
N GLY A 88 9.87 9.12 -6.09
CA GLY A 88 8.99 9.86 -5.19
C GLY A 88 9.78 10.46 -4.03
N LYS A 89 10.02 11.78 -4.05
CA LYS A 89 10.42 12.50 -2.85
C LYS A 89 9.26 12.42 -1.84
N LEU A 90 9.43 11.62 -0.79
CA LEU A 90 8.65 11.76 0.43
C LEU A 90 9.18 13.03 1.12
N ASN A 91 8.31 14.03 1.23
CA ASN A 91 8.54 15.28 1.94
C ASN A 91 8.09 15.15 3.40
#